data_AF-A0A4U5M222-F1
#
_entry.id   AF-A0A4U5M222-F1
#
_cell.length_a   1.000
_cell.length_b   1.000
_cell.length_c   1.000
_cell.angle_alpha   90.00
_cell.angle_beta   90.00
_cell.angle_gamma   90.00
#
_symmetry.space_group_name_H-M   'P 1'
#
loop_
_entity.id
_entity.type
_entity.pdbx_description
1 polymer ?
#
loop_
_entity_poly.entity_id
_entity_poly.type
_entity_poly.pdbx_seq_one_letter_code
_entity_poly.pdbx_strand_id
1 'polypeptide(L)'
;MRTLILSAAVLVALFGSISCADVSTDYCSNLQFTSAANNWDKQLAKTRCQFNVYYFTSNDYPAMFAIFAGLVIILVLAVAFIVAGMVSMNPGKDSIIYRMTTTRMKKD
;
A
#
# COMPACT_ATOMS: atom_id res chain seq x y z
N MET A 1 2.63 -6.55 23.67
CA MET A 1 1.44 -6.44 22.80
C MET A 1 1.23 -5.05 22.24
N ARG A 2 1.18 -3.98 23.06
CA ARG A 2 1.04 -2.59 22.58
C ARG A 2 2.09 -2.17 21.55
N THR A 3 3.37 -2.52 21.76
CA THR A 3 4.49 -2.11 20.89
C THR A 3 4.47 -2.76 19.50
N LEU A 4 3.94 -3.98 19.38
CA LEU A 4 3.89 -4.74 18.13
C LEU A 4 2.77 -4.23 17.19
N ILE A 5 1.63 -3.83 17.78
CA ILE A 5 0.53 -3.21 17.05
C ILE A 5 0.91 -1.80 16.61
N LEU A 6 1.60 -1.04 17.48
CA LEU A 6 2.15 0.28 17.14
C LEU A 6 3.19 0.20 16.01
N SER A 7 4.12 -0.77 16.04
CA SER A 7 5.13 -0.89 14.97
C SER A 7 4.53 -1.29 13.62
N ALA A 8 3.53 -2.16 13.60
CA ALA A 8 2.84 -2.55 12.36
C ALA A 8 2.04 -1.38 11.75
N ALA A 9 1.37 -0.59 12.59
CA ALA A 9 0.64 0.60 12.14
C ALA A 9 1.56 1.69 11.57
N VAL A 10 2.73 1.90 12.18
CA VAL A 10 3.73 2.87 11.67
C VAL A 10 4.30 2.41 10.32
N LEU A 11 4.57 1.11 10.13
CA LEU A 11 5.05 0.61 8.84
C LEU A 11 4.02 0.80 7.72
N VAL A 12 2.75 0.50 7.98
CA VAL A 12 1.67 0.71 6.98
C VAL A 12 1.53 2.19 6.60
N ALA A 13 1.64 3.10 7.58
CA ALA A 13 1.58 4.54 7.32
C ALA A 13 2.77 5.05 6.48
N LEU A 14 3.97 4.51 6.72
CA LEU A 14 5.18 4.87 5.97
C LEU A 14 5.17 4.40 4.51
N PHE A 15 4.62 3.20 4.24
CA PHE A 15 4.46 2.72 2.86
C PHE A 15 3.37 3.48 2.09
N GLY A 16 2.35 4.02 2.78
CA GLY A 16 1.30 4.85 2.17
C GLY A 16 1.82 6.17 1.59
N SER A 17 2.82 6.79 2.24
CA SER A 17 3.41 8.07 1.80
C SER A 17 4.30 7.99 0.55
N ILE A 18 4.74 6.79 0.14
CA ILE A 18 5.61 6.63 -1.03
C ILE A 18 4.80 6.65 -2.35
N SER A 19 3.49 6.36 -2.28
CA SER A 19 2.64 6.20 -3.47
C SER A 19 2.04 7.50 -4.02
N CYS A 20 2.23 8.64 -3.34
CA CYS A 20 1.65 9.93 -3.71
C CYS A 20 2.69 11.01 -4.03
N ALA A 21 3.94 10.64 -4.35
CA ALA A 21 4.90 11.58 -4.91
C ALA A 21 4.46 11.98 -6.33
N ASP A 22 4.13 13.26 -6.48
CA ASP A 22 3.44 13.87 -7.61
C ASP A 22 4.23 13.80 -8.93
N VAL A 23 3.75 13.00 -9.89
CA VAL A 23 4.09 13.14 -11.32
C VAL A 23 2.99 13.99 -11.94
N SER A 24 3.03 15.30 -11.74
CA SER A 24 1.98 16.19 -12.28
C SER A 24 2.49 17.50 -12.87
N THR A 25 3.76 17.89 -12.66
CA THR A 25 4.19 19.25 -12.96
C THR A 25 4.94 19.47 -14.28
N ASP A 26 5.25 18.44 -15.08
CA ASP A 26 6.20 18.60 -16.20
C ASP A 26 5.75 18.21 -17.62
N TYR A 27 4.44 18.15 -17.88
CA TYR A 27 3.95 17.73 -19.21
C TYR A 27 3.83 18.85 -20.26
N CYS A 28 3.83 20.13 -19.88
CA CYS A 28 3.72 21.22 -20.89
C CYS A 28 5.05 21.58 -21.57
N SER A 29 6.20 21.12 -21.04
CA SER A 29 7.53 21.42 -21.59
C SER A 29 8.06 20.34 -22.55
N ASN A 30 7.54 19.11 -22.49
CA ASN A 30 8.03 17.95 -23.25
C ASN A 30 6.93 17.27 -24.08
N LEU A 31 6.06 18.04 -24.74
CA LEU A 31 5.21 17.50 -25.81
C LEU A 31 6.09 17.12 -27.01
N GLN A 32 6.74 15.95 -26.95
CA GLN A 32 7.31 15.31 -28.13
C GLN A 32 6.13 14.82 -28.98
N PHE A 33 5.77 15.67 -29.92
CA PHE A 33 4.70 15.47 -30.87
C PHE A 33 4.96 14.18 -31.66
N THR A 34 4.28 13.09 -31.32
CA THR A 34 4.31 11.90 -32.19
C THR A 34 3.77 12.33 -33.55
N SER A 35 4.50 12.01 -34.61
CA SER A 35 4.35 12.57 -35.96
C SER A 35 3.03 12.20 -36.68
N ALA A 36 2.06 11.63 -35.95
CA ALA A 36 0.77 11.17 -36.45
C ALA A 36 -0.44 12.02 -35.99
N ALA A 37 -0.29 13.00 -35.09
CA ALA A 37 -1.43 13.77 -34.57
C ALA A 37 -1.80 14.99 -35.45
N ASN A 38 -3.11 15.19 -35.66
CA ASN A 38 -3.71 16.24 -36.47
C ASN A 38 -3.40 17.65 -35.93
N ASN A 39 -3.43 18.65 -36.81
CA ASN A 39 -3.14 20.05 -36.47
C ASN A 39 -4.00 20.56 -35.28
N TRP A 40 -5.26 20.12 -35.22
CA TRP A 40 -6.19 20.45 -34.15
C TRP A 40 -5.75 19.95 -32.77
N ASP A 41 -5.15 18.76 -32.67
CA ASP A 41 -4.68 18.22 -31.39
C ASP A 41 -3.51 19.02 -30.83
N LYS A 42 -2.65 19.56 -31.72
CA LYS A 42 -1.57 20.49 -31.35
C LYS A 42 -2.13 21.74 -30.69
N GLN A 43 -3.16 22.31 -31.32
CA GLN A 43 -3.79 23.53 -30.85
C GLN A 43 -4.52 23.30 -29.52
N LEU A 44 -5.26 22.19 -29.40
CA LEU A 44 -5.95 21.81 -28.17
C LEU A 44 -4.98 21.61 -27.00
N ALA A 45 -3.83 20.94 -27.21
CA ALA A 45 -2.81 20.78 -26.18
C ALA A 45 -2.20 22.11 -25.72
N LYS A 46 -1.88 23.00 -26.68
CA LYS A 46 -1.34 24.34 -26.37
C LYS A 46 -2.33 25.19 -25.57
N THR A 47 -3.61 25.18 -25.98
CA THR A 47 -4.69 25.91 -25.31
C THR A 47 -4.91 25.37 -23.88
N ARG A 48 -4.85 24.06 -23.66
CA ARG A 48 -4.96 23.46 -22.32
C ARG A 48 -3.84 23.91 -21.38
N CYS A 49 -2.61 24.00 -21.88
CA CYS A 49 -1.48 24.53 -21.12
C CYS A 49 -1.64 26.03 -20.79
N GLN A 50 -2.20 26.84 -21.69
CA GLN A 50 -2.41 28.27 -21.45
C GLN A 50 -3.48 28.55 -20.39
N PHE A 51 -4.55 27.75 -20.37
CA PHE A 51 -5.68 27.94 -19.45
C PHE A 51 -5.63 27.03 -18.22
N ASN A 52 -4.50 26.35 -17.98
CA ASN A 52 -4.30 25.38 -16.88
C ASN A 52 -5.49 24.40 -16.73
N VAL A 53 -5.94 23.86 -17.86
CA VAL A 53 -7.08 22.94 -17.88
C VAL A 53 -6.59 21.54 -17.56
N TYR A 54 -7.20 20.93 -16.54
CA TYR A 54 -6.91 19.56 -16.15
C TYR A 54 -7.15 18.60 -17.32
N TYR A 55 -6.19 17.71 -17.57
CA TYR A 55 -6.28 16.65 -18.56
C TYR A 55 -5.96 15.32 -17.90
N PHE A 56 -6.70 14.27 -18.26
CA PHE A 56 -6.39 12.93 -17.79
C PHE A 56 -5.12 12.43 -18.49
N THR A 57 -4.12 12.02 -17.71
CA THR A 57 -2.83 11.56 -18.23
C THR A 57 -2.93 10.26 -19.04
N SER A 58 -3.92 9.42 -18.77
CA SER A 58 -4.12 8.13 -19.46
C SER A 58 -5.56 7.63 -19.35
N ASN A 59 -6.04 6.91 -20.38
CA ASN A 59 -7.34 6.24 -20.37
C ASN A 59 -7.39 5.06 -19.39
N ASP A 60 -6.23 4.51 -19.01
CA ASP A 60 -6.12 3.30 -18.20
C ASP A 60 -6.03 3.56 -16.68
N TYR A 61 -6.08 4.83 -16.25
CA TYR A 61 -6.10 5.22 -14.85
C TYR A 61 -7.18 4.51 -13.99
N PRO A 62 -8.45 4.38 -14.41
CA PRO A 62 -9.47 3.70 -13.60
C PRO A 62 -9.17 2.21 -13.36
N ALA A 63 -8.54 1.53 -14.32
CA ALA A 63 -8.17 0.13 -14.19
C ALA A 63 -7.02 -0.05 -13.19
N MET A 64 -5.99 0.80 -13.28
CA MET A 64 -4.86 0.77 -12.35
C MET A 64 -5.30 1.06 -10.92
N PHE A 65 -6.15 2.07 -10.71
CA PHE A 65 -6.69 2.40 -9.40
C PHE A 65 -7.39 1.21 -8.73
N ALA A 66 -8.24 0.50 -9.48
CA ALA A 66 -8.99 -0.64 -8.96
C ALA A 66 -8.07 -1.79 -8.51
N ILE A 67 -7.03 -2.10 -9.30
CA ILE A 67 -6.08 -3.18 -8.98
C ILE A 67 -5.28 -2.82 -7.72
N PHE A 68 -4.73 -1.61 -7.64
CA PHE A 68 -3.94 -1.19 -6.49
C PHE A 68 -4.79 -1.09 -5.21
N ALA A 69 -5.97 -0.48 -5.27
CA ALA A 69 -6.87 -0.38 -4.13
C ALA A 69 -7.31 -1.77 -3.63
N GLY A 70 -7.68 -2.67 -4.55
CA GLY A 70 -8.08 -4.03 -4.21
C GLY A 70 -6.95 -4.84 -3.57
N LEU A 71 -5.73 -4.76 -4.12
CA LEU A 71 -4.57 -5.47 -3.58
C LEU A 71 -4.19 -4.99 -2.18
N VAL A 72 -4.23 -3.68 -1.93
CA VAL A 72 -3.89 -3.12 -0.60
C VAL A 72 -4.90 -3.58 0.45
N ILE A 73 -6.20 -3.57 0.14
CA ILE A 73 -7.25 -4.01 1.07
C ILE A 73 -7.08 -5.49 1.44
N ILE A 74 -6.87 -6.35 0.43
CA ILE A 74 -6.68 -7.79 0.65
C ILE A 74 -5.42 -8.05 1.48
N LEU A 75 -4.32 -7.34 1.21
CA LEU A 75 -3.06 -7.50 1.92
C LEU A 75 -3.18 -7.10 3.41
N VAL A 76 -3.88 -6.01 3.71
CA VAL A 76 -4.11 -5.57 5.10
C VAL A 76 -4.95 -6.60 5.87
N LEU A 77 -6.00 -7.13 5.25
CA LEU A 77 -6.82 -8.19 5.85
C LEU A 77 -5.98 -9.45 6.10
N ALA A 78 -5.16 -9.88 5.13
CA ALA A 78 -4.30 -11.04 5.26
C ALA A 78 -3.34 -10.91 6.46
N VAL A 79 -2.68 -9.76 6.62
CA VAL A 79 -1.79 -9.49 7.76
C VAL A 79 -2.56 -9.54 9.08
N ALA A 80 -3.76 -8.96 9.14
CA ALA A 80 -4.60 -9.01 10.34
C ALA A 80 -4.95 -10.44 10.75
N PHE A 81 -5.29 -11.30 9.79
CA PHE A 81 -5.57 -12.72 10.03
C PHE A 81 -4.34 -13.49 10.56
N ILE A 82 -3.15 -13.24 10.00
CA ILE A 82 -1.92 -13.89 10.45
C ILE A 82 -1.61 -13.52 11.91
N VAL A 83 -1.75 -12.23 12.27
CA VAL A 83 -1.55 -11.77 13.66
C VAL A 83 -2.55 -12.42 14.61
N ALA A 84 -3.82 -12.49 14.24
CA ALA A 84 -4.84 -13.16 15.05
C ALA A 84 -4.52 -14.66 15.24
N GLY A 85 -4.04 -15.33 14.19
CA GLY A 85 -3.62 -16.73 14.24
C GLY A 85 -2.47 -16.96 15.24
N MET A 86 -1.43 -16.14 15.18
CA MET A 86 -0.28 -16.25 16.10
C MET A 86 -0.67 -16.06 17.57
N VAL A 87 -1.62 -15.17 17.86
CA VAL A 87 -2.09 -14.92 19.23
C VAL A 87 -2.93 -16.08 19.77
N SER A 88 -3.66 -16.79 18.90
CA SER A 88 -4.53 -17.90 19.31
C SER A 88 -3.80 -19.21 19.60
N MET A 89 -2.49 -19.27 19.33
CA MET A 89 -1.70 -20.46 19.59
C MET A 89 -1.39 -20.59 21.09
N ASN A 90 -2.15 -21.45 21.79
CA ASN A 90 -1.96 -21.73 23.21
C ASN A 90 -0.73 -22.63 23.41
N PRO A 91 0.40 -22.13 23.94
CA PRO A 91 1.63 -22.92 24.10
C PRO A 91 1.55 -23.97 25.23
N GLY A 92 0.45 -23.98 25.99
CA GLY A 92 0.31 -24.75 27.24
C GLY A 92 -0.30 -26.13 27.10
N LYS A 93 -0.60 -26.62 25.90
CA LYS A 93 -1.15 -27.98 25.68
C LYS A 93 -0.11 -29.03 25.31
N ASP A 94 1.15 -28.64 25.18
CA ASP A 94 2.21 -29.56 24.85
C ASP A 94 2.70 -30.27 26.12
N SER A 95 2.54 -31.59 26.13
CA SER A 95 2.89 -32.45 27.25
C SER A 95 4.39 -32.41 27.62
N ILE A 96 5.25 -31.74 26.83
CA ILE A 96 6.69 -31.57 27.06
C ILE A 96 7.01 -30.52 28.13
N ILE A 97 6.22 -29.44 28.22
CA ILE A 97 6.42 -28.40 29.22
C ILE A 97 6.09 -28.92 30.63
N TYR A 98 5.10 -29.81 30.78
CA TYR A 98 4.75 -30.43 32.07
C TYR A 98 5.74 -31.51 32.55
N ARG A 99 6.58 -32.05 31.67
CA ARG A 99 7.65 -33.01 32.03
C ARG A 99 9.04 -32.37 32.17
N MET A 100 9.21 -31.12 31.76
CA MET A 100 10.47 -30.37 31.87
C MET A 100 10.44 -29.24 32.93
N THR A 101 9.27 -28.82 33.41
CA THR A 101 9.15 -27.74 34.42
C THR A 101 8.84 -28.24 35.85
N THR A 102 8.76 -29.54 36.07
CA THR A 102 8.45 -30.13 37.39
C THR A 102 9.70 -30.51 38.17
N THR A 103 10.49 -29.51 38.58
CA THR A 103 11.30 -29.66 39.80
C THR A 103 10.66 -28.81 40.89
N ARG A 104 9.66 -29.41 41.53
CA ARG A 104 9.01 -28.86 42.72
C ARG A 104 10.08 -28.75 43.81
N MET A 105 10.63 -27.57 44.06
CA MET A 105 11.18 -27.31 45.39
C MET A 105 9.98 -27.17 46.33
N LYS A 106 9.66 -28.24 47.04
CA LYS A 106 8.92 -28.12 48.30
C LYS A 106 9.77 -27.21 49.20
N LYS A 107 9.23 -26.07 49.60
CA LYS A 107 9.60 -25.45 50.86
C LYS A 107 8.35 -24.78 51.42
N ASP A 108 7.79 -25.50 52.40
CA ASP A 108 7.02 -25.06 53.56
C ASP A 108 6.06 -23.88 53.40
#